data_AF-A0A9N7VDF4-F1
#
_entry.id   AF-A0A9N7VDF4-F1
#
_cell.length_a   1.000
_cell.length_b   1.000
_cell.length_c   1.000
_cell.angle_alpha   90.00
_cell.angle_beta   90.00
_cell.angle_gamma   90.00
#
_symmetry.space_group_name_H-M   'P 1'
#
loop_
_entity.id
_entity.type
_entity.pdbx_description
1 polymer ?
#
loop_
_entity_poly.entity_id
_entity_poly.type
_entity_poly.pdbx_seq_one_letter_code
_entity_poly.pdbx_strand_id
1 'polypeptide(L)' 'MLKCIPLWRCNRHVESVDKRHCNLQTVPDEVFRYSRSLEELLLDANQLKELPK' A
#
# COMPACT_ATOMS: atom_id res chain seq x y z
N MET A 1 -7.43 -18.34 -13.90
CA MET A 1 -6.78 -17.02 -13.67
C MET A 1 -5.49 -17.26 -12.90
N LEU A 2 -4.35 -17.22 -13.59
CA LEU A 2 -3.06 -17.56 -13.00
C LEU A 2 -2.64 -16.44 -12.03
N LYS A 3 -2.74 -16.73 -10.72
CA LYS A 3 -2.10 -15.92 -9.68
C LYS A 3 -0.60 -15.92 -9.95
N CYS A 4 -0.04 -14.71 -10.02
CA CYS A 4 1.33 -14.41 -10.38
C CYS A 4 2.34 -15.41 -9.79
N ILE A 5 3.14 -16.01 -10.65
CA ILE A 5 4.25 -16.92 -10.30
C ILE A 5 5.31 -16.09 -9.56
N PRO A 6 5.82 -16.54 -8.40
CA PRO A 6 6.62 -15.72 -7.48
C PRO A 6 8.07 -15.48 -7.93
N LEU A 7 8.42 -15.82 -9.19
CA LEU A 7 9.80 -15.75 -9.69
C LEU A 7 10.15 -14.43 -10.35
N TRP A 8 9.16 -13.60 -10.68
CA TRP A 8 9.37 -12.23 -11.16
C TRP A 8 8.63 -11.28 -10.24
N ARG A 9 9.38 -10.37 -9.61
CA ARG A 9 8.84 -9.25 -8.85
C ARG A 9 7.99 -8.40 -9.80
N CYS A 10 6.71 -8.76 -9.95
CA CYS A 10 5.71 -7.89 -10.54
C CYS A 10 5.49 -6.75 -9.55
N ASN A 11 6.42 -5.78 -9.48
CA ASN A 11 6.09 -4.45 -9.02
C ASN A 11 5.07 -3.94 -10.01
N ARG A 12 3.79 -4.20 -9.75
CA ARG A 12 2.72 -3.54 -10.49
C ARG A 12 2.94 -2.05 -10.28
N HIS A 13 2.95 -1.33 -11.39
CA HIS A 13 2.87 0.12 -11.34
C HIS A 13 1.55 0.46 -10.65
N VAL A 14 1.64 1.03 -9.46
CA VAL A 14 0.50 1.41 -8.63
C VAL A 14 0.66 2.89 -8.37
N GLU A 15 -0.27 3.69 -8.88
CA GLU A 15 -0.28 5.15 -8.74
C GLU A 15 -1.11 5.60 -7.53
N SER A 16 -2.17 4.86 -7.18
CA SER A 16 -3.01 5.18 -6.03
C SER A 16 -3.34 3.96 -5.16
N VAL A 17 -3.39 4.19 -3.85
CA VAL A 17 -3.84 3.22 -2.85
C VAL A 17 -4.88 3.88 -1.96
N ASP A 18 -6.08 3.28 -1.93
CA ASP A 18 -7.16 3.68 -1.03
C ASP A 18 -7.36 2.62 0.05
N LYS A 19 -7.12 3.01 1.30
CA LYS A 19 -7.37 2.21 2.50
C LYS A 19 -8.11 3.03 3.57
N ARG A 20 -9.04 3.88 3.14
CA ARG A 20 -9.91 4.60 4.07
C ARG A 20 -10.82 3.62 4.82
N HIS A 21 -11.18 3.95 6.06
CA HIS A 21 -12.11 3.17 6.89
C HIS A 21 -11.73 1.68 7.07
N CYS A 22 -10.43 1.34 6.99
CA CYS A 22 -9.94 -0.04 7.04
C CYS A 22 -9.55 -0.51 8.45
N ASN A 23 -9.84 0.28 9.49
CA ASN A 23 -9.42 0.03 10.87
C ASN A 23 -7.91 -0.23 11.03
N LEU A 24 -7.10 0.47 10.24
CA LEU A 24 -5.64 0.34 10.29
C LEU A 24 -5.11 0.97 11.59
N GLN A 25 -4.26 0.23 12.29
CA GLN A 25 -3.52 0.75 13.46
C GLN A 25 -2.12 1.26 13.09
N THR A 26 -1.58 0.82 11.96
CA THR A 26 -0.27 1.19 11.41
C THR A 26 -0.35 1.33 9.89
N VAL A 27 0.61 2.04 9.30
CA VAL A 27 0.75 2.13 7.84
C VAL A 27 1.26 0.77 7.31
N PRO A 28 0.56 0.12 6.36
CA PRO A 28 0.97 -1.20 5.86
C PRO A 28 2.27 -1.15 5.07
N ASP A 29 3.24 -2.02 5.37
CA ASP A 29 4.55 -2.02 4.69
C ASP A 29 4.48 -2.24 3.17
N GLU A 30 3.39 -2.83 2.69
CA GLU A 30 3.16 -3.04 1.26
C GLU A 30 3.19 -1.73 0.47
N VAL A 31 2.77 -0.61 1.06
CA VAL A 31 2.78 0.70 0.37
C VAL A 31 4.20 1.11 -0.03
N PHE A 32 5.22 0.74 0.75
CA PHE A 32 6.62 1.04 0.42
C PHE A 32 7.16 0.21 -0.75
N ARG A 33 6.50 -0.90 -1.11
CA ARG A 33 6.87 -1.67 -2.33
C ARG A 33 6.58 -0.88 -3.61
N TYR A 34 5.63 0.04 -3.54
CA TYR A 34 5.22 0.91 -4.63
C TYR A 34 5.89 2.30 -4.56
N SER A 35 6.94 2.48 -3.75
CA SER A 35 7.62 3.79 -3.56
C SER A 35 8.09 4.49 -4.84
N ARG A 36 8.26 3.75 -5.94
CA ARG A 36 8.67 4.29 -7.25
C ARG A 36 7.52 4.72 -8.15
N SER A 37 6.28 4.35 -7.84
CA SER A 37 5.11 4.61 -8.69
C SER A 37 3.93 5.23 -7.93
N LEU A 38 3.88 5.09 -6.61
CA LEU A 38 2.74 5.52 -5.80
C LEU A 38 2.75 7.04 -5.66
N GLU A 39 1.70 7.67 -6.18
CA GLU A 39 1.50 9.11 -6.18
C GLU A 39 0.46 9.53 -5.12
N GLU A 40 -0.57 8.72 -4.91
CA GLU A 40 -1.65 9.00 -3.97
C GLU A 40 -1.86 7.86 -2.95
N LEU A 41 -1.86 8.18 -1.66
CA LEU A 41 -2.10 7.23 -0.58
C LEU A 41 -3.16 7.79 0.38
N LEU A 42 -4.37 7.23 0.32
CA LEU A 42 -5.53 7.66 1.12
C LEU A 42 -5.72 6.74 2.33
N LEU A 43 -5.42 7.26 3.53
CA LEU A 43 -5.49 6.51 4.79
C LEU A 43 -6.46 7.14 5.81
N ASP A 44 -7.38 7.99 5.37
CA ASP A 44 -8.34 8.66 6.26
C ASP A 44 -9.24 7.68 7.02
N ALA A 45 -9.75 8.13 8.17
CA ALA A 45 -10.66 7.37 9.02
C ALA A 45 -10.10 5.99 9.46
N ASN A 46 -8.81 5.94 9.74
CA ASN A 46 -8.14 4.81 10.42
C ASN A 46 -7.71 5.22 11.85
N GLN A 47 -7.12 4.30 12.60
CA GLN A 47 -6.62 4.53 13.97
C GLN A 47 -5.07 4.50 14.03
N LEU A 48 -4.43 5.14 13.05
CA LEU A 48 -2.97 5.22 12.95
C LEU A 48 -2.41 5.98 14.15
N LYS A 49 -1.59 5.32 14.96
CA LYS A 49 -0.97 5.93 16.16
C LYS A 49 0.31 6.68 15.86
N GLU A 50 1.04 6.20 14.87
CA GLU A 50 2.32 6.74 14.44
C GLU A 50 2.41 6.68 12.93
N LEU A 51 3.15 7.64 12.37
CA LEU A 51 3.54 7.63 10.98
C LEU A 51 4.97 7.12 10.85
N PRO A 52 5.27 6.35 9.79
CA PRO A 52 6.63 5.96 9.46
C PRO A 52 7.49 7.21 9.18
N LYS A 53 8.78 7.13 9.53
CA LYS A 53 9.76 8.21 9.31
C LYS A 53 10.23 8.31 7.88
#